data_AF-A0A842QXA8-F1
#
_entry.id   AF-A0A842QXA8-F1
#
_cell.length_a   1.000
_cell.length_b   1.000
_cell.length_c   1.000
_cell.angle_alpha   90.00
_cell.angle_beta   90.00
_cell.angle_gamma   90.00
#
_symmetry.space_group_name_H-M   'P 1'
#
loop_
_entity.id
_entity.type
_entity.pdbx_description
1 polymer ?
#
loop_
_entity_poly.entity_id
_entity_poly.type
_entity_poly.pdbx_seq_one_letter_code
_entity_poly.pdbx_strand_id
1 'polypeptide(L)'
;MNRKQSIQDIRRNGGSGIIRWIPIVFIILALTVSFVPFMSNPRLNSSPFGAPQLSDPYVRSTTDDRLVFTYYFYWYDWNTSFHFSSVECADWNAYHPVNPEEVSYLNADWHYRELKDMIMAGVDVVLPVYDGNPMLRGHPSEEWAWQGLPPLIEALDQLETEDYNSENGRNATNPIPKVGMFLDTSYLEHGFSEEELDSADPMNNQTLWDYFYDGIADFFSYFDPKYLQQVEHADDSSQPTAYIVWLWFQNKMSRFSQHTLDYVEARFLDEFNHSLIFVGTGDRTWRTSWMGNAPEIDGAYQWMPYEKGYGIREYSPIRIGTAIAGVNFGNETNGSVCVDGRKPRYAPHDPGKYRASLQALLEKDCNWIALDTWNEFHEGTQMCRTIEHGDTFIKIAGEWSERFHTEPPASPIKLFFMEQPAIFIIIGGLGVLGWAAWSWWPKKRDKLHS
;
A
#
# COMPACT_ATOMS: atom_id res chain seq x y z
N MET A 1 38.53 77.07 -32.95
CA MET A 1 38.75 77.38 -31.52
C MET A 1 37.47 77.02 -30.77
N ASN A 2 37.56 76.09 -29.81
CA ASN A 2 36.74 75.90 -28.59
C ASN A 2 35.62 76.94 -28.32
N ARG A 3 34.49 76.69 -27.67
CA ARG A 3 34.05 75.64 -26.74
C ARG A 3 32.61 75.99 -26.29
N LYS A 4 31.83 74.94 -25.97
CA LYS A 4 30.92 74.80 -24.80
C LYS A 4 29.81 75.82 -24.51
N GLN A 5 28.62 75.21 -24.29
CA GLN A 5 27.59 75.51 -23.27
C GLN A 5 26.84 76.84 -23.48
N SER A 6 25.54 77.00 -23.21
CA SER A 6 24.69 76.43 -22.17
C SER A 6 23.21 76.79 -22.48
N ILE A 7 22.23 75.92 -22.18
CA ILE A 7 21.17 76.13 -21.15
C ILE A 7 19.90 76.89 -21.62
N GLN A 8 18.72 76.27 -21.38
CA GLN A 8 17.36 76.85 -21.23
C GLN A 8 16.76 77.53 -22.47
N ASP A 9 15.47 77.48 -22.80
CA ASP A 9 14.21 77.08 -22.17
C ASP A 9 13.22 76.87 -23.34
N ILE A 10 12.20 76.03 -23.18
CA ILE A 10 10.81 76.34 -23.57
C ILE A 10 9.92 75.25 -22.92
N ARG A 11 9.22 75.66 -21.88
CA ARG A 11 8.00 75.04 -21.38
C ARG A 11 6.80 75.80 -21.96
N ARG A 12 5.69 75.04 -22.02
CA ARG A 12 4.27 75.40 -22.30
C ARG A 12 3.83 74.98 -23.70
N ASN A 13 2.72 74.27 -23.90
CA ASN A 13 1.64 73.79 -23.04
C ASN A 13 0.85 72.78 -23.86
N GLY A 14 0.33 71.71 -23.26
CA GLY A 14 -0.66 70.87 -23.95
C GLY A 14 -1.14 69.71 -23.11
N GLY A 15 -2.42 69.76 -22.73
CA GLY A 15 -3.24 68.55 -22.57
C GLY A 15 -3.18 67.88 -21.21
N SER A 16 -4.07 68.31 -20.33
CA SER A 16 -4.65 67.48 -19.28
C SER A 16 -5.25 66.21 -19.89
N GLY A 17 -4.59 65.07 -19.66
CA GLY A 17 -5.08 63.76 -20.05
C GLY A 17 -4.59 62.75 -19.03
N ILE A 18 -5.54 62.12 -18.35
CA ILE A 18 -5.59 60.71 -17.96
C ILE A 18 -4.24 59.98 -18.10
N ILE A 19 -3.78 59.34 -17.02
CA ILE A 19 -2.71 58.31 -16.90
C ILE A 19 -1.76 58.71 -15.76
N ARG A 20 -2.07 58.29 -14.52
CA ARG A 20 -1.06 58.07 -13.46
C ARG A 20 -1.40 56.96 -12.45
N TRP A 21 -2.38 56.10 -12.73
CA TRP A 21 -2.73 54.98 -11.83
C TRP A 21 -2.53 53.58 -12.42
N ILE A 22 -2.03 53.47 -13.65
CA ILE A 22 -1.90 52.17 -14.34
C ILE A 22 -0.76 51.28 -13.80
N PRO A 23 0.39 51.75 -13.25
CA PRO A 23 1.43 50.82 -12.80
C PRO A 23 1.09 50.10 -11.48
N ILE A 24 0.30 50.72 -10.60
CA ILE A 24 0.05 50.18 -9.25
C ILE A 24 -1.09 49.15 -9.27
N VAL A 25 -2.11 49.36 -10.10
CA VAL A 25 -3.21 48.39 -10.23
C VAL A 25 -2.76 47.10 -10.91
N PHE A 26 -1.84 47.16 -11.88
CA PHE A 26 -1.30 45.94 -12.52
C PHE A 26 -0.33 45.15 -11.63
N ILE A 27 0.42 45.81 -10.75
CA ILE A 27 1.31 45.12 -9.80
C ILE A 27 0.49 44.44 -8.68
N ILE A 28 -0.60 45.07 -8.22
CA ILE A 28 -1.51 44.44 -7.25
C ILE A 28 -2.31 43.31 -7.89
N LEU A 29 -2.76 43.44 -9.16
CA LEU A 29 -3.43 42.33 -9.87
C LEU A 29 -2.48 41.16 -10.15
N ALA A 30 -1.22 41.42 -10.52
CA ALA A 30 -0.22 40.38 -10.78
C ALA A 30 0.19 39.65 -9.49
N LEU A 31 0.21 40.34 -8.35
CA LEU A 31 0.45 39.73 -7.04
C LEU A 31 -0.78 38.96 -6.53
N THR A 32 -2.01 39.40 -6.83
CA THR A 32 -3.21 38.63 -6.48
C THR A 32 -3.44 37.43 -7.39
N VAL A 33 -3.04 37.46 -8.67
CA VAL A 33 -3.17 36.29 -9.57
C VAL A 33 -2.09 35.23 -9.29
N SER A 34 -0.94 35.63 -8.74
CA SER A 34 0.15 34.68 -8.42
C SER A 34 0.07 34.07 -7.00
N PHE A 35 -0.83 34.54 -6.14
CA PHE A 35 -1.02 34.01 -4.78
C PHE A 35 -2.30 33.18 -4.60
N VAL A 36 -3.16 33.11 -5.62
CA VAL A 36 -4.45 32.40 -5.54
C VAL A 36 -4.36 30.87 -5.73
N PRO A 37 -3.32 30.24 -6.33
CA PRO A 37 -3.27 28.77 -6.33
C PRO A 37 -2.94 28.16 -4.95
N PHE A 38 -2.47 28.95 -3.97
CA PHE A 38 -1.93 28.40 -2.72
C PHE A 38 -2.92 28.41 -1.54
N MET A 39 -4.16 28.91 -1.72
CA MET A 39 -5.16 28.98 -0.64
C MET A 39 -6.49 28.26 -0.94
N SER A 40 -6.53 27.43 -1.98
CA SER A 40 -7.57 26.42 -2.11
C SER A 40 -6.90 25.06 -1.92
N ASN A 41 -7.13 24.42 -0.78
CA ASN A 41 -6.86 22.98 -0.61
C ASN A 41 -7.68 22.28 -1.71
N PRO A 42 -7.10 21.84 -2.85
CA PRO A 42 -7.88 21.33 -3.95
C PRO A 42 -8.13 19.85 -3.67
N ARG A 43 -8.74 19.54 -2.52
CA ARG A 43 -9.42 18.27 -2.36
C ARG A 43 -10.51 18.29 -3.42
N LEU A 44 -10.32 17.48 -4.45
CA LEU A 44 -11.16 17.49 -5.66
C LEU A 44 -12.64 17.27 -5.32
N ASN A 45 -12.91 16.62 -4.18
CA ASN A 45 -14.22 16.44 -3.60
C ASN A 45 -14.32 17.13 -2.23
N SER A 46 -15.03 18.26 -2.17
CA SER A 46 -15.41 18.95 -0.92
C SER A 46 -16.86 18.65 -0.49
N SER A 47 -17.42 17.52 -0.95
CA SER A 47 -18.77 17.07 -0.61
C SER A 47 -18.73 15.75 0.16
N PRO A 48 -19.72 15.49 1.03
CA PRO A 48 -19.65 14.41 2.01
C PRO A 48 -19.51 13.10 1.25
N PHE A 49 -18.40 12.41 1.48
CA PHE A 49 -18.21 11.02 1.08
C PHE A 49 -19.51 10.30 1.43
N GLY A 50 -20.20 9.80 0.40
CA GLY A 50 -21.58 9.33 0.52
C GLY A 50 -21.72 8.30 1.63
N ALA A 51 -22.95 8.11 2.13
CA ALA A 51 -23.21 7.09 3.13
C ALA A 51 -22.61 5.73 2.68
N PRO A 52 -22.04 4.93 3.60
CA PRO A 52 -21.39 3.67 3.27
C PRO A 52 -22.28 2.82 2.35
N GLN A 53 -21.73 2.27 1.26
CA GLN A 53 -22.48 1.39 0.36
C GLN A 53 -22.58 -0.02 0.94
N LEU A 54 -23.40 -0.16 1.99
CA LEU A 54 -23.52 -1.38 2.82
C LEU A 54 -24.11 -2.62 2.11
N SER A 55 -24.50 -2.51 0.83
CA SER A 55 -25.12 -3.59 0.07
C SER A 55 -24.20 -4.31 -0.91
N ASP A 56 -22.98 -3.80 -1.15
CA ASP A 56 -21.98 -4.50 -1.97
C ASP A 56 -21.16 -5.45 -1.06
N PRO A 57 -21.24 -6.78 -1.27
CA PRO A 57 -20.56 -7.76 -0.43
C PRO A 57 -19.03 -7.65 -0.48
N TYR A 58 -18.47 -6.97 -1.49
CA TYR A 58 -17.03 -6.71 -1.62
C TYR A 58 -16.63 -5.34 -1.07
N VAL A 59 -17.60 -4.45 -0.83
CA VAL A 59 -17.40 -3.18 -0.12
C VAL A 59 -17.36 -3.39 1.40
N ARG A 60 -17.86 -4.50 1.93
CA ARG A 60 -17.86 -4.78 3.36
C ARG A 60 -17.32 -6.16 3.69
N SER A 61 -16.00 -6.25 3.75
CA SER A 61 -15.31 -7.36 4.41
C SER A 61 -15.17 -7.10 5.91
N THR A 62 -14.92 -8.13 6.69
CA THR A 62 -14.45 -8.04 8.07
C THR A 62 -12.93 -8.23 8.12
N THR A 63 -12.30 -7.87 9.23
CA THR A 63 -10.88 -8.19 9.46
C THR A 63 -10.62 -9.70 9.54
N ASP A 64 -11.67 -10.51 9.71
CA ASP A 64 -11.58 -11.96 9.70
C ASP A 64 -11.66 -12.57 8.31
N ASP A 65 -12.17 -11.82 7.31
CA ASP A 65 -12.29 -12.31 5.94
C ASP A 65 -10.93 -12.55 5.29
N ARG A 66 -10.93 -13.50 4.36
CA ARG A 66 -9.74 -13.91 3.61
C ARG A 66 -9.54 -13.01 2.41
N LEU A 67 -8.63 -12.04 2.53
CA LEU A 67 -8.33 -11.05 1.48
C LEU A 67 -6.90 -11.19 0.92
N VAL A 68 -6.77 -11.01 -0.39
CA VAL A 68 -5.51 -11.02 -1.14
C VAL A 68 -5.18 -9.61 -1.62
N PHE A 69 -4.00 -9.13 -1.23
CA PHE A 69 -3.48 -7.80 -1.53
C PHE A 69 -2.29 -7.88 -2.47
N THR A 70 -2.01 -6.81 -3.19
CA THR A 70 -0.71 -6.63 -3.87
C THR A 70 -0.27 -5.17 -3.91
N TYR A 71 1.04 -4.93 -3.90
CA TYR A 71 1.63 -3.60 -4.01
C TYR A 71 1.80 -3.23 -5.48
N TYR A 72 1.23 -2.11 -5.90
CA TYR A 72 1.23 -1.65 -7.28
C TYR A 72 2.09 -0.39 -7.45
N PHE A 73 3.23 -0.56 -8.08
CA PHE A 73 4.20 0.48 -8.36
C PHE A 73 3.86 1.14 -9.69
N TYR A 74 3.01 2.15 -9.66
CA TYR A 74 2.54 2.78 -10.88
C TYR A 74 3.48 3.86 -11.43
N TRP A 75 4.60 4.17 -10.77
CA TRP A 75 5.51 5.28 -11.08
C TRP A 75 6.25 5.24 -12.43
N TYR A 76 6.05 4.21 -13.26
CA TYR A 76 6.81 4.04 -14.49
C TYR A 76 6.31 5.01 -15.58
N ASP A 77 7.22 5.59 -16.37
CA ASP A 77 6.87 6.31 -17.59
C ASP A 77 7.90 6.11 -18.70
N TRP A 78 7.48 5.41 -19.76
CA TRP A 78 8.33 5.12 -20.90
C TRP A 78 8.79 6.38 -21.64
N ASN A 79 7.88 7.34 -21.84
CA ASN A 79 8.13 8.51 -22.68
C ASN A 79 9.26 9.40 -22.14
N THR A 80 9.35 9.51 -20.81
CA THR A 80 10.45 10.22 -20.12
C THR A 80 11.56 9.30 -19.67
N SER A 81 11.42 7.98 -19.87
CA SER A 81 12.28 6.93 -19.33
C SER A 81 12.36 6.92 -17.80
N PHE A 82 11.39 7.53 -17.13
CA PHE A 82 11.29 7.58 -15.67
C PHE A 82 11.05 6.17 -15.13
N HIS A 83 11.87 5.78 -14.15
CA HIS A 83 11.96 4.41 -13.61
C HIS A 83 12.33 3.31 -14.64
N PHE A 84 12.87 3.67 -15.81
CA PHE A 84 13.43 2.71 -16.79
C PHE A 84 14.94 2.82 -16.95
N SER A 85 15.48 4.05 -16.97
CA SER A 85 16.91 4.28 -17.16
C SER A 85 17.35 5.66 -16.65
N SER A 86 18.65 5.89 -16.61
CA SER A 86 19.27 7.20 -16.37
C SER A 86 20.53 7.39 -17.20
N VAL A 87 21.14 8.58 -17.12
CA VAL A 87 22.43 8.87 -17.77
C VAL A 87 23.52 7.90 -17.32
N GLU A 88 23.45 7.41 -16.08
CA GLU A 88 24.46 6.54 -15.48
C GLU A 88 24.14 5.04 -15.66
N CYS A 89 22.90 4.70 -16.00
CA CYS A 89 22.47 3.31 -16.12
C CYS A 89 21.42 3.15 -17.22
N ALA A 90 21.75 2.35 -18.24
CA ALA A 90 20.91 2.14 -19.40
C ALA A 90 19.67 1.26 -19.14
N ASP A 91 19.63 0.53 -18.02
CA ASP A 91 18.56 -0.40 -17.69
C ASP A 91 18.43 -0.58 -16.16
N TRP A 92 17.37 -0.02 -15.60
CA TRP A 92 17.07 -0.09 -14.17
C TRP A 92 16.30 -1.35 -13.79
N ASN A 93 15.77 -2.09 -14.77
CA ASN A 93 14.80 -3.14 -14.53
C ASN A 93 15.46 -4.52 -14.51
N ALA A 94 15.07 -5.34 -13.54
CA ALA A 94 15.48 -6.74 -13.44
C ALA A 94 14.81 -7.61 -14.51
N TYR A 95 13.57 -7.25 -14.81
CA TYR A 95 12.65 -7.93 -15.71
C TYR A 95 11.79 -6.87 -16.38
N HIS A 96 11.29 -7.19 -17.57
CA HIS A 96 10.75 -6.17 -18.45
C HIS A 96 9.25 -6.32 -18.66
N PRO A 97 8.47 -5.23 -18.64
CA PRO A 97 7.08 -5.27 -19.07
C PRO A 97 7.00 -5.72 -20.53
N VAL A 98 5.93 -6.43 -20.91
CA VAL A 98 5.77 -7.03 -22.25
C VAL A 98 5.73 -5.99 -23.37
N ASN A 99 5.10 -4.84 -23.12
CA ASN A 99 4.98 -3.70 -24.03
C ASN A 99 5.51 -2.46 -23.32
N PRO A 100 6.82 -2.30 -23.15
CA PRO A 100 7.39 -1.21 -22.35
C PRO A 100 6.96 0.16 -22.88
N GLU A 101 6.75 0.31 -24.19
CA GLU A 101 6.29 1.54 -24.83
C GLU A 101 4.89 2.00 -24.44
N GLU A 102 4.09 1.10 -23.86
CA GLU A 102 2.73 1.41 -23.40
C GLU A 102 2.68 1.68 -21.89
N VAL A 103 3.80 1.52 -21.17
CA VAL A 103 3.88 1.68 -19.71
C VAL A 103 4.05 3.14 -19.35
N SER A 104 3.03 3.71 -18.70
CA SER A 104 3.05 5.07 -18.17
C SER A 104 1.99 5.25 -17.10
N TYR A 105 2.33 5.85 -15.96
CA TYR A 105 1.34 6.24 -14.95
C TYR A 105 0.21 7.11 -15.52
N LEU A 106 0.47 7.81 -16.62
CA LEU A 106 -0.51 8.64 -17.34
C LEU A 106 -1.44 7.85 -18.27
N ASN A 107 -1.21 6.55 -18.47
CA ASN A 107 -1.92 5.74 -19.45
C ASN A 107 -2.96 4.83 -18.78
N ALA A 108 -4.24 5.20 -18.90
CA ALA A 108 -5.36 4.41 -18.38
C ALA A 108 -5.40 2.98 -18.96
N ASP A 109 -5.05 2.80 -20.24
CA ASP A 109 -5.04 1.47 -20.87
C ASP A 109 -4.00 0.54 -20.23
N TRP A 110 -2.90 1.09 -19.71
CA TRP A 110 -1.91 0.29 -18.98
C TRP A 110 -2.49 -0.18 -17.65
N HIS A 111 -3.01 0.74 -16.83
CA HIS A 111 -3.67 0.41 -15.56
C HIS A 111 -4.80 -0.62 -15.76
N TYR A 112 -5.61 -0.45 -16.81
CA TYR A 112 -6.68 -1.40 -17.17
C TYR A 112 -6.15 -2.81 -17.42
N ARG A 113 -5.02 -2.95 -18.14
CA ARG A 113 -4.40 -4.26 -18.37
C ARG A 113 -3.84 -4.87 -17.07
N GLU A 114 -3.17 -4.08 -16.24
CA GLU A 114 -2.64 -4.54 -14.96
C GLU A 114 -3.77 -5.00 -14.02
N LEU A 115 -4.85 -4.22 -13.90
CA LEU A 115 -6.02 -4.59 -13.09
C LEU A 115 -6.70 -5.86 -13.60
N LYS A 116 -6.78 -6.09 -14.92
CA LYS A 116 -7.32 -7.35 -15.47
C LYS A 116 -6.47 -8.56 -15.11
N ASP A 117 -5.16 -8.39 -15.16
CA ASP A 117 -4.23 -9.42 -14.73
C ASP A 117 -4.33 -9.66 -13.22
N MET A 118 -4.58 -8.63 -12.41
CA MET A 118 -4.86 -8.75 -10.97
C MET A 118 -6.14 -9.54 -10.69
N ILE A 119 -7.21 -9.34 -11.47
CA ILE A 119 -8.44 -10.15 -11.41
C ILE A 119 -8.11 -11.63 -11.69
N MET A 120 -7.28 -11.89 -12.71
CA MET A 120 -6.82 -13.26 -13.03
C MET A 120 -5.96 -13.87 -11.92
N ALA A 121 -5.20 -13.07 -11.19
CA ALA A 121 -4.42 -13.48 -10.03
C ALA A 121 -5.27 -13.66 -8.75
N GLY A 122 -6.55 -13.25 -8.77
CA GLY A 122 -7.43 -13.27 -7.61
C GLY A 122 -7.00 -12.28 -6.53
N VAL A 123 -6.49 -11.12 -6.94
CA VAL A 123 -6.23 -9.99 -6.04
C VAL A 123 -7.56 -9.33 -5.71
N ASP A 124 -7.87 -9.19 -4.43
CA ASP A 124 -9.06 -8.50 -3.94
C ASP A 124 -8.80 -7.00 -3.76
N VAL A 125 -7.59 -6.65 -3.33
CA VAL A 125 -7.20 -5.27 -3.02
C VAL A 125 -5.88 -4.91 -3.67
N VAL A 126 -5.91 -3.92 -4.55
CA VAL A 126 -4.69 -3.27 -5.05
C VAL A 126 -4.27 -2.18 -4.08
N LEU A 127 -2.96 -2.10 -3.81
CA LEU A 127 -2.37 -1.08 -2.97
C LEU A 127 -1.39 -0.24 -3.81
N PRO A 128 -1.86 0.83 -4.47
CA PRO A 128 -0.98 1.74 -5.20
C PRO A 128 0.05 2.35 -4.25
N VAL A 129 1.32 2.25 -4.62
CA VAL A 129 2.43 2.84 -3.87
C VAL A 129 2.40 4.34 -4.04
N TYR A 130 2.17 5.05 -2.95
CA TYR A 130 1.82 6.45 -2.97
C TYR A 130 2.80 7.26 -2.13
N ASP A 131 3.50 8.16 -2.83
CA ASP A 131 4.44 9.14 -2.30
C ASP A 131 3.82 10.55 -2.45
N GLY A 132 2.73 10.76 -1.71
CA GLY A 132 1.87 11.92 -1.85
C GLY A 132 2.28 13.10 -1.01
N ASN A 133 3.50 13.60 -1.17
CA ASN A 133 4.01 14.75 -0.44
C ASN A 133 3.08 15.98 -0.57
N PRO A 134 2.41 16.43 0.51
CA PRO A 134 1.49 17.56 0.43
C PRO A 134 2.15 18.89 0.03
N MET A 135 3.46 19.04 0.25
CA MET A 135 4.20 20.24 -0.14
C MET A 135 4.53 20.29 -1.63
N LEU A 136 4.49 19.15 -2.32
CA LEU A 136 4.81 19.05 -3.74
C LEU A 136 3.56 18.88 -4.61
N ARG A 137 2.37 19.21 -4.07
CA ARG A 137 1.14 19.31 -4.86
C ARG A 137 1.34 20.21 -6.08
N GLY A 138 1.22 19.62 -7.27
CA GLY A 138 1.41 20.31 -8.54
C GLY A 138 2.88 20.65 -8.88
N HIS A 139 3.85 20.04 -8.18
CA HIS A 139 5.27 20.19 -8.48
C HIS A 139 5.78 19.07 -9.41
N PRO A 140 6.53 19.39 -10.49
CA PRO A 140 6.99 18.43 -11.50
C PRO A 140 7.76 17.19 -11.05
N SER A 141 8.44 17.25 -9.90
CA SER A 141 9.34 16.18 -9.43
C SER A 141 8.63 14.96 -8.84
N GLU A 142 7.37 15.10 -8.43
CA GLU A 142 6.56 14.02 -7.81
C GLU A 142 5.17 13.95 -8.47
N GLU A 143 5.07 14.43 -9.71
CA GLU A 143 3.81 14.45 -10.46
C GLU A 143 3.19 13.05 -10.59
N TRP A 144 4.00 11.99 -10.63
CA TRP A 144 3.51 10.62 -10.82
C TRP A 144 2.55 10.18 -9.69
N ALA A 145 2.84 10.51 -8.43
CA ALA A 145 2.03 10.08 -7.28
C ALA A 145 0.60 10.64 -7.32
N TRP A 146 0.44 11.82 -7.93
CA TRP A 146 -0.83 12.53 -8.05
C TRP A 146 -1.51 12.29 -9.40
N GLN A 147 -0.75 12.45 -10.49
CA GLN A 147 -1.25 12.34 -11.85
C GLN A 147 -1.48 10.90 -12.29
N GLY A 148 -0.90 9.92 -11.60
CA GLY A 148 -1.15 8.51 -11.83
C GLY A 148 -2.51 8.02 -11.31
N LEU A 149 -3.11 8.72 -10.33
CA LEU A 149 -4.39 8.29 -9.74
C LEU A 149 -5.59 8.48 -10.69
N PRO A 150 -5.76 9.61 -11.41
CA PRO A 150 -6.90 9.75 -12.33
C PRO A 150 -6.94 8.69 -13.47
N PRO A 151 -5.83 8.35 -14.15
CA PRO A 151 -5.81 7.26 -15.13
C PRO A 151 -6.10 5.88 -14.53
N LEU A 152 -5.69 5.64 -13.27
CA LEU A 152 -6.06 4.42 -12.55
C LEU A 152 -7.57 4.37 -12.28
N ILE A 153 -8.19 5.50 -11.92
CA ILE A 153 -9.65 5.60 -11.73
C ILE A 153 -10.39 5.39 -13.06
N GLU A 154 -9.89 5.97 -14.16
CA GLU A 154 -10.46 5.75 -15.50
C GLU A 154 -10.45 4.26 -15.88
N ALA A 155 -9.38 3.54 -15.55
CA ALA A 155 -9.29 2.09 -15.75
C ALA A 155 -10.31 1.31 -14.90
N LEU A 156 -10.54 1.72 -13.65
CA LEU A 156 -11.57 1.14 -12.78
C LEU A 156 -12.99 1.41 -13.32
N ASP A 157 -13.27 2.64 -13.75
CA ASP A 157 -14.53 3.03 -14.41
C ASP A 157 -14.78 2.18 -15.66
N GLN A 158 -13.74 1.92 -16.46
CA GLN A 158 -13.85 1.08 -17.64
C GLN A 158 -14.22 -0.36 -17.28
N LEU A 159 -13.54 -0.98 -16.30
CA LEU A 159 -13.83 -2.34 -15.86
C LEU A 159 -15.25 -2.49 -15.30
N GLU A 160 -15.72 -1.50 -14.54
CA GLU A 160 -17.09 -1.47 -14.02
C GLU A 160 -18.11 -1.32 -15.15
N THR A 161 -17.86 -0.43 -16.11
CA THR A 161 -18.75 -0.19 -17.27
C THR A 161 -18.88 -1.42 -18.16
N GLU A 162 -17.80 -2.16 -18.34
CA GLU A 162 -17.78 -3.43 -19.08
C GLU A 162 -18.47 -4.57 -18.31
N ASP A 163 -18.84 -4.35 -17.05
CA ASP A 163 -19.33 -5.38 -16.12
C ASP A 163 -18.44 -6.63 -16.19
N TYR A 164 -17.13 -6.40 -16.13
CA TYR A 164 -16.14 -7.43 -16.43
C TYR A 164 -16.25 -8.69 -15.54
N ASN A 165 -16.91 -8.56 -14.38
CA ASN A 165 -17.21 -9.66 -13.47
C ASN A 165 -18.34 -10.58 -13.97
N SER A 166 -19.36 -10.04 -14.65
CA SER A 166 -20.50 -10.84 -15.15
C SER A 166 -20.17 -11.62 -16.42
N GLU A 167 -19.30 -11.09 -17.28
CA GLU A 167 -18.99 -11.68 -18.59
C GLU A 167 -17.99 -12.85 -18.51
N ASN A 168 -17.17 -12.89 -17.47
CA ASN A 168 -16.16 -13.92 -17.26
C ASN A 168 -16.63 -14.91 -16.20
N GLY A 169 -17.07 -16.11 -16.57
CA GLY A 169 -17.53 -17.15 -15.63
C GLY A 169 -16.48 -17.64 -14.60
N ARG A 170 -15.21 -17.23 -14.71
CA ARG A 170 -14.17 -17.37 -13.67
C ARG A 170 -14.20 -16.23 -12.63
N ASN A 171 -14.77 -15.07 -12.97
CA ASN A 171 -14.83 -13.85 -12.17
C ASN A 171 -16.13 -13.72 -11.35
N ALA A 172 -17.06 -14.69 -11.44
CA ALA A 172 -18.19 -14.73 -10.53
C ALA A 172 -17.77 -14.85 -9.05
N THR A 173 -16.51 -15.23 -8.80
CA THR A 173 -15.88 -15.28 -7.47
C THR A 173 -14.81 -14.21 -7.25
N ASN A 174 -14.22 -13.62 -8.30
CA ASN A 174 -13.13 -12.63 -8.20
C ASN A 174 -13.59 -11.27 -8.76
N PRO A 175 -13.93 -10.29 -7.91
CA PRO A 175 -14.38 -8.97 -8.34
C PRO A 175 -13.23 -8.13 -8.92
N ILE A 176 -13.57 -6.96 -9.44
CA ILE A 176 -12.60 -5.90 -9.74
C ILE A 176 -11.90 -5.55 -8.42
N PRO A 177 -10.55 -5.47 -8.37
CA PRO A 177 -9.83 -5.17 -7.14
C PRO A 177 -10.29 -3.82 -6.58
N LYS A 178 -10.61 -3.79 -5.30
CA LYS A 178 -10.81 -2.54 -4.57
C LYS A 178 -9.44 -1.92 -4.25
N VAL A 179 -9.45 -0.66 -3.85
CA VAL A 179 -8.24 0.13 -3.59
C VAL A 179 -8.05 0.31 -2.09
N GLY A 180 -6.88 -0.07 -1.60
CA GLY A 180 -6.32 0.45 -0.35
C GLY A 180 -5.08 1.30 -0.66
N MET A 181 -4.52 1.97 0.34
CA MET A 181 -3.33 2.80 0.14
C MET A 181 -2.07 2.05 0.57
N PHE A 182 -1.00 2.07 -0.23
CA PHE A 182 0.35 1.79 0.25
C PHE A 182 1.11 3.10 0.38
N LEU A 183 1.24 3.61 1.61
CA LEU A 183 1.87 4.90 1.89
C LEU A 183 3.38 4.73 2.05
N ASP A 184 4.14 5.30 1.12
CA ASP A 184 5.58 5.43 1.24
C ASP A 184 5.90 6.56 2.24
N THR A 185 6.20 6.24 3.49
CA THR A 185 6.42 7.29 4.50
C THR A 185 7.76 8.03 4.38
N SER A 186 8.57 7.76 3.35
CA SER A 186 9.82 8.52 3.13
C SER A 186 9.56 9.98 2.75
N TYR A 187 8.38 10.31 2.22
CA TYR A 187 8.01 11.69 1.88
C TYR A 187 8.06 12.64 3.08
N LEU A 188 7.96 12.12 4.30
CA LEU A 188 8.10 12.90 5.54
C LEU A 188 9.45 13.65 5.61
N GLU A 189 10.49 13.14 4.96
CA GLU A 189 11.81 13.77 4.91
C GLU A 189 11.88 14.98 3.98
N HIS A 190 10.96 15.08 3.03
CA HIS A 190 10.89 16.25 2.16
C HIS A 190 10.27 17.45 2.86
N GLY A 191 9.41 17.20 3.87
CA GLY A 191 8.74 18.24 4.65
C GLY A 191 9.48 18.67 5.92
N PHE A 192 10.31 17.78 6.51
CA PHE A 192 10.91 18.01 7.82
C PHE A 192 12.36 17.53 7.87
N SER A 193 13.23 18.29 8.54
CA SER A 193 14.60 17.86 8.84
C SER A 193 14.64 16.73 9.87
N GLU A 194 15.75 15.98 9.90
CA GLU A 194 15.95 14.95 10.95
C GLU A 194 15.85 15.54 12.36
N GLU A 195 16.34 16.77 12.59
CA GLU A 195 16.22 17.47 13.88
C GLU A 195 14.77 17.83 14.21
N GLU A 196 13.95 18.26 13.24
CA GLU A 196 12.51 18.53 13.46
C GLU A 196 11.73 17.25 13.73
N LEU A 197 12.11 16.16 13.07
CA LEU A 197 11.58 14.83 13.35
C LEU A 197 12.08 14.30 14.72
N ASP A 198 13.30 14.64 15.16
CA ASP A 198 13.96 14.15 16.40
C ASP A 198 13.58 14.96 17.65
N SER A 199 13.40 16.27 17.48
CA SER A 199 13.00 17.22 18.52
C SER A 199 11.48 17.27 18.72
N ALA A 200 10.73 16.53 17.90
CA ALA A 200 9.32 16.32 18.08
C ALA A 200 9.08 15.65 19.43
N ASP A 201 8.67 16.43 20.43
CA ASP A 201 7.83 15.90 21.48
C ASP A 201 6.61 15.27 20.77
N PRO A 202 6.45 13.94 20.79
CA PRO A 202 5.42 13.25 20.02
C PRO A 202 3.99 13.66 20.39
N MET A 203 3.82 14.52 21.40
CA MET A 203 2.57 15.09 21.89
C MET A 203 2.29 16.53 21.43
N ASN A 204 3.17 17.23 20.70
CA ASN A 204 2.95 18.65 20.37
C ASN A 204 3.30 19.11 18.94
N ASN A 205 3.72 18.21 18.04
CA ASN A 205 4.04 18.60 16.65
C ASN A 205 2.81 18.51 15.73
N GLN A 206 1.83 19.38 15.97
CA GLN A 206 0.59 19.42 15.18
C GLN A 206 0.85 19.58 13.68
N THR A 207 1.87 20.34 13.28
CA THR A 207 2.26 20.50 11.88
C THR A 207 2.65 19.18 11.22
N LEU A 208 3.39 18.31 11.92
CA LEU A 208 3.74 16.98 11.43
C LEU A 208 2.51 16.09 11.28
N TRP A 209 1.60 16.13 12.26
CA TRP A 209 0.36 15.34 12.20
C TRP A 209 -0.57 15.82 11.08
N ASP A 210 -0.70 17.13 10.90
CA ASP A 210 -1.43 17.74 9.79
C ASP A 210 -0.83 17.29 8.45
N TYR A 211 0.50 17.30 8.32
CA TYR A 211 1.20 16.89 7.10
C TYR A 211 1.03 15.40 6.80
N PHE A 212 1.10 14.54 7.83
CA PHE A 212 0.83 13.11 7.68
C PHE A 212 -0.63 12.84 7.30
N TYR A 213 -1.57 13.50 7.99
CA TYR A 213 -2.99 13.45 7.68
C TYR A 213 -3.28 13.89 6.24
N ASP A 214 -2.70 15.00 5.79
CA ASP A 214 -2.98 15.57 4.48
C ASP A 214 -2.57 14.62 3.36
N GLY A 215 -1.43 13.92 3.49
CA GLY A 215 -1.03 12.88 2.51
C GLY A 215 -2.10 11.78 2.38
N ILE A 216 -2.57 11.25 3.51
CA ILE A 216 -3.60 10.21 3.58
C ILE A 216 -4.93 10.72 2.99
N ALA A 217 -5.39 11.87 3.47
CA ALA A 217 -6.67 12.45 3.08
C ALA A 217 -6.69 12.82 1.59
N ASP A 218 -5.57 13.30 1.04
CA ASP A 218 -5.53 13.64 -0.37
C ASP A 218 -5.67 12.40 -1.25
N PHE A 219 -4.99 11.28 -0.93
CA PHE A 219 -5.15 10.01 -1.66
C PHE A 219 -6.61 9.59 -1.71
N PHE A 220 -7.26 9.48 -0.55
CA PHE A 220 -8.66 9.04 -0.47
C PHE A 220 -9.63 10.03 -1.11
N SER A 221 -9.27 11.31 -1.25
CA SER A 221 -10.13 12.30 -1.92
C SER A 221 -10.30 12.09 -3.43
N TYR A 222 -9.40 11.32 -4.07
CA TYR A 222 -9.49 10.98 -5.51
C TYR A 222 -10.55 9.91 -5.79
N PHE A 223 -10.75 8.98 -4.87
CA PHE A 223 -11.56 7.79 -5.12
C PHE A 223 -13.01 7.98 -4.67
N ASP A 224 -13.95 7.58 -5.53
CA ASP A 224 -15.31 7.30 -5.09
C ASP A 224 -15.29 6.13 -4.09
N PRO A 225 -16.02 6.19 -2.96
CA PRO A 225 -16.12 5.09 -1.99
C PRO A 225 -16.41 3.71 -2.59
N LYS A 226 -17.06 3.62 -3.77
CA LYS A 226 -17.29 2.34 -4.47
C LYS A 226 -16.01 1.62 -4.88
N TYR A 227 -14.91 2.36 -5.08
CA TYR A 227 -13.61 1.81 -5.46
C TYR A 227 -12.73 1.48 -4.27
N LEU A 228 -13.02 2.01 -3.09
CA LEU A 228 -12.21 1.80 -1.89
C LEU A 228 -12.58 0.49 -1.20
N GLN A 229 -11.57 -0.23 -0.71
CA GLN A 229 -11.80 -1.37 0.16
C GLN A 229 -12.27 -0.85 1.52
N GLN A 230 -13.42 -1.32 1.97
CA GLN A 230 -13.93 -1.00 3.30
C GLN A 230 -14.02 -2.28 4.14
N VAL A 231 -13.63 -2.14 5.41
CA VAL A 231 -13.57 -3.23 6.38
C VAL A 231 -14.40 -2.87 7.60
N GLU A 232 -15.19 -3.79 8.14
CA GLU A 232 -15.92 -3.55 9.39
C GLU A 232 -14.95 -3.24 10.52
N HIS A 233 -15.11 -2.08 11.16
CA HIS A 233 -14.29 -1.70 12.31
C HIS A 233 -14.93 -2.26 13.58
N ALA A 234 -14.28 -3.28 14.18
CA ALA A 234 -14.87 -4.13 15.22
C ALA A 234 -15.31 -3.37 16.50
N ASP A 235 -14.73 -2.19 16.75
CA ASP A 235 -14.91 -1.47 18.01
C ASP A 235 -15.97 -0.34 17.98
N ASP A 236 -16.55 -0.01 16.81
CA ASP A 236 -17.56 1.06 16.70
C ASP A 236 -18.89 0.58 16.10
N SER A 237 -19.83 0.20 16.97
CA SER A 237 -21.20 -0.15 16.58
C SER A 237 -22.01 1.00 15.94
N SER A 238 -21.51 2.24 16.01
CA SER A 238 -22.14 3.43 15.44
C SER A 238 -21.54 3.85 14.09
N GLN A 239 -20.39 3.29 13.71
CA GLN A 239 -19.68 3.64 12.47
C GLN A 239 -19.12 2.38 11.78
N PRO A 240 -19.68 1.97 10.63
CA PRO A 240 -19.65 0.56 10.25
C PRO A 240 -18.38 0.11 9.49
N THR A 241 -17.47 1.03 9.13
CA THR A 241 -16.43 0.75 8.12
C THR A 241 -15.19 1.62 8.24
N ALA A 242 -14.02 1.04 7.95
CA ALA A 242 -12.72 1.71 7.90
C ALA A 242 -12.02 1.49 6.54
N TYR A 243 -11.11 2.41 6.17
CA TYR A 243 -10.24 2.29 4.99
C TYR A 243 -8.84 1.82 5.36
N ILE A 244 -8.14 1.21 4.40
CA ILE A 244 -6.86 0.53 4.65
C ILE A 244 -5.69 1.46 4.30
N VAL A 245 -4.82 1.69 5.28
CA VAL A 245 -3.55 2.41 5.13
C VAL A 245 -2.39 1.46 5.44
N TRP A 246 -1.71 1.03 4.38
CA TRP A 246 -0.55 0.16 4.45
C TRP A 246 0.73 0.98 4.50
N LEU A 247 1.39 1.02 5.64
CA LEU A 247 2.55 1.86 5.91
C LEU A 247 3.84 1.17 5.48
N TRP A 248 4.62 1.86 4.65
CA TRP A 248 6.00 1.50 4.40
C TRP A 248 6.94 2.27 5.32
N PHE A 249 8.05 1.60 5.67
CA PHE A 249 9.26 2.10 6.34
C PHE A 249 9.40 2.01 7.87
N GLN A 250 10.59 1.52 8.26
CA GLN A 250 10.97 0.93 9.55
C GLN A 250 11.72 1.86 10.51
N ASN A 251 12.25 3.01 10.04
CA ASN A 251 13.01 3.95 10.90
C ASN A 251 12.44 5.37 10.94
N LYS A 252 11.80 5.87 9.88
CA LYS A 252 11.28 7.26 9.83
C LYS A 252 9.95 7.41 10.55
N MET A 253 9.16 6.34 10.60
CA MET A 253 8.00 6.27 11.47
C MET A 253 8.36 6.10 12.94
N SER A 254 9.59 5.74 13.35
CA SER A 254 10.00 5.43 14.75
C SER A 254 9.66 6.48 15.84
N ARG A 255 9.12 7.61 15.41
CA ARG A 255 8.84 8.84 16.16
C ARG A 255 7.32 9.15 16.24
N PHE A 256 6.47 8.36 15.58
CA PHE A 256 5.00 8.51 15.52
C PHE A 256 4.29 7.87 16.72
N SER A 257 4.09 8.59 17.81
CA SER A 257 3.35 8.02 18.96
C SER A 257 1.96 7.50 18.58
N GLN A 258 1.36 6.67 19.45
CA GLN A 258 -0.05 6.28 19.33
C GLN A 258 -0.96 7.50 19.09
N HIS A 259 -0.68 8.61 19.77
CA HIS A 259 -1.39 9.88 19.59
C HIS A 259 -1.40 10.40 18.14
N THR A 260 -0.36 10.14 17.35
CA THR A 260 -0.33 10.55 15.95
C THR A 260 -1.36 9.76 15.13
N LEU A 261 -1.45 8.44 15.33
CA LEU A 261 -2.46 7.62 14.67
C LEU A 261 -3.86 7.98 15.16
N ASP A 262 -4.05 8.15 16.46
CA ASP A 262 -5.33 8.56 17.05
C ASP A 262 -5.81 9.92 16.48
N TYR A 263 -4.89 10.87 16.33
CA TYR A 263 -5.19 12.19 15.74
C TYR A 263 -5.63 12.07 14.28
N VAL A 264 -4.87 11.32 13.47
CA VAL A 264 -5.17 11.12 12.05
C VAL A 264 -6.50 10.39 11.89
N GLU A 265 -6.72 9.32 12.65
CA GLU A 265 -7.97 8.56 12.60
C GLU A 265 -9.16 9.44 13.00
N ALA A 266 -9.08 10.16 14.14
CA ALA A 266 -10.17 11.01 14.60
C ALA A 266 -10.53 12.11 13.60
N ARG A 267 -9.52 12.71 12.95
CA ARG A 267 -9.75 13.74 11.92
C ARG A 267 -10.28 13.14 10.63
N PHE A 268 -9.79 11.97 10.22
CA PHE A 268 -10.29 11.25 9.05
C PHE A 268 -11.75 10.85 9.26
N LEU A 269 -12.10 10.41 10.47
CA LEU A 269 -13.47 10.11 10.86
C LEU A 269 -14.41 11.31 10.67
N ASP A 270 -14.00 12.48 11.17
CA ASP A 270 -14.81 13.70 11.10
C ASP A 270 -15.05 14.15 9.65
N GLU A 271 -14.06 13.97 8.78
CA GLU A 271 -14.11 14.44 7.39
C GLU A 271 -14.70 13.42 6.41
N PHE A 272 -14.37 12.13 6.57
CA PHE A 272 -14.75 11.05 5.65
C PHE A 272 -15.86 10.17 6.20
N ASN A 273 -16.19 10.23 7.50
CA ASN A 273 -17.17 9.35 8.15
C ASN A 273 -16.81 7.85 8.00
N HIS A 274 -15.51 7.56 7.98
CA HIS A 274 -14.90 6.24 7.95
C HIS A 274 -13.70 6.22 8.91
N SER A 275 -13.47 5.11 9.61
CA SER A 275 -12.23 4.93 10.40
C SER A 275 -11.05 4.58 9.48
N LEU A 276 -9.86 4.42 10.06
CA LEU A 276 -8.67 3.91 9.36
C LEU A 276 -8.18 2.64 10.03
N ILE A 277 -7.74 1.68 9.22
CA ILE A 277 -6.96 0.52 9.65
C ILE A 277 -5.52 0.74 9.20
N PHE A 278 -4.59 0.68 10.15
CA PHE A 278 -3.17 0.82 9.88
C PHE A 278 -2.48 -0.55 9.83
N VAL A 279 -1.86 -0.85 8.70
CA VAL A 279 -1.03 -2.04 8.50
C VAL A 279 0.44 -1.62 8.43
N GLY A 280 1.26 -2.03 9.39
CA GLY A 280 2.66 -1.63 9.49
C GLY A 280 3.66 -2.75 9.19
N THR A 281 4.91 -2.39 8.88
CA THR A 281 5.98 -3.39 8.71
C THR A 281 6.24 -4.09 10.03
N GLY A 282 6.17 -5.41 10.01
CA GLY A 282 6.19 -6.23 11.21
C GLY A 282 7.58 -6.77 11.59
N ASP A 283 8.68 -6.17 11.17
CA ASP A 283 10.00 -6.72 11.46
C ASP A 283 10.46 -6.43 12.90
N ARG A 284 11.45 -7.19 13.40
CA ARG A 284 11.95 -7.01 14.76
C ARG A 284 12.55 -5.61 14.96
N THR A 285 13.10 -5.07 13.88
CA THR A 285 13.56 -3.70 13.71
C THR A 285 12.44 -2.72 14.03
N TRP A 286 11.22 -2.88 13.53
CA TRP A 286 10.06 -2.06 13.92
C TRP A 286 9.94 -1.88 15.44
N ARG A 287 9.80 -2.94 16.24
CA ARG A 287 9.66 -2.73 17.71
C ARG A 287 10.92 -2.15 18.38
N THR A 288 12.11 -2.45 17.84
CA THR A 288 13.38 -1.95 18.42
C THR A 288 13.75 -0.53 17.98
N SER A 289 13.40 -0.14 16.75
CA SER A 289 13.63 1.20 16.18
C SER A 289 12.81 2.24 16.94
N TRP A 290 11.67 1.84 17.46
CA TRP A 290 10.80 2.63 18.33
C TRP A 290 11.18 2.60 19.82
N MET A 291 12.32 2.00 20.17
CA MET A 291 12.79 1.85 21.57
C MET A 291 11.74 1.25 22.53
N GLY A 292 10.81 0.43 22.02
CA GLY A 292 9.71 -0.15 22.80
C GLY A 292 8.40 0.64 22.83
N ASN A 293 8.29 1.77 22.12
CA ASN A 293 7.10 2.64 22.08
C ASN A 293 6.40 2.68 20.71
N ALA A 294 6.48 1.58 19.93
CA ALA A 294 5.76 1.53 18.65
C ALA A 294 4.25 1.64 18.88
N PRO A 295 3.51 2.39 18.05
CA PRO A 295 2.06 2.45 18.13
C PRO A 295 1.48 1.07 17.90
N GLU A 296 0.31 0.85 18.47
CA GLU A 296 -0.50 -0.31 18.18
C GLU A 296 -1.03 -0.16 16.74
N ILE A 297 -0.82 -1.20 15.95
CA ILE A 297 -1.25 -1.29 14.55
C ILE A 297 -2.18 -2.48 14.42
N ASP A 298 -3.19 -2.36 13.57
CA ASP A 298 -4.21 -3.37 13.36
C ASP A 298 -3.64 -4.61 12.67
N GLY A 299 -2.72 -4.41 11.74
CA GLY A 299 -2.06 -5.46 10.98
C GLY A 299 -0.56 -5.26 10.90
N ALA A 300 0.18 -6.37 10.84
CA ALA A 300 1.62 -6.37 10.63
C ALA A 300 1.96 -7.30 9.48
N TYR A 301 2.81 -6.85 8.55
CA TYR A 301 3.23 -7.65 7.39
C TYR A 301 4.75 -7.82 7.36
N GLN A 302 5.26 -8.79 6.61
CA GLN A 302 6.70 -8.86 6.34
C GLN A 302 6.98 -8.28 4.95
N TRP A 303 7.69 -7.16 4.87
CA TRP A 303 8.26 -6.69 3.61
C TRP A 303 9.32 -7.68 3.15
N MET A 304 9.20 -8.16 1.92
CA MET A 304 10.17 -9.04 1.27
C MET A 304 10.64 -10.20 2.14
N PRO A 305 9.90 -11.30 2.22
CA PRO A 305 10.30 -12.47 2.99
C PRO A 305 11.44 -13.27 2.33
N TYR A 306 12.59 -12.62 2.22
CA TYR A 306 13.71 -12.94 1.34
C TYR A 306 14.36 -14.31 1.63
N GLU A 307 14.36 -14.79 2.88
CA GLU A 307 15.00 -16.07 3.20
C GLU A 307 14.16 -17.30 2.81
N LYS A 308 12.83 -17.15 2.81
CA LYS A 308 11.88 -18.28 2.69
C LYS A 308 10.93 -18.16 1.50
N GLY A 309 10.89 -17.00 0.84
CA GLY A 309 9.89 -16.67 -0.17
C GLY A 309 8.49 -16.41 0.41
N TYR A 310 8.31 -16.59 1.72
CA TYR A 310 7.09 -16.22 2.45
C TYR A 310 7.39 -15.88 3.91
N GLY A 311 6.52 -15.08 4.52
CA GLY A 311 6.64 -14.63 5.90
C GLY A 311 5.27 -14.40 6.52
N ILE A 312 5.17 -14.52 7.84
CA ILE A 312 3.94 -14.20 8.59
C ILE A 312 4.32 -13.38 9.81
N ARG A 313 3.44 -12.47 10.20
CA ARG A 313 3.50 -11.75 11.46
C ARG A 313 2.21 -11.97 12.23
N GLU A 314 2.35 -12.62 13.40
CA GLU A 314 1.21 -13.10 14.21
C GLU A 314 0.96 -12.25 15.46
N TYR A 315 1.61 -11.09 15.58
CA TYR A 315 1.56 -10.27 16.80
C TYR A 315 0.59 -9.08 16.72
N SER A 316 -0.11 -8.93 15.60
CA SER A 316 -1.17 -7.93 15.37
C SER A 316 -2.53 -8.63 15.33
N PRO A 317 -3.64 -7.92 15.61
CA PRO A 317 -5.00 -8.46 15.47
C PRO A 317 -5.26 -9.10 14.10
N ILE A 318 -4.89 -8.40 13.03
CA ILE A 318 -4.96 -8.90 11.65
C ILE A 318 -3.67 -9.68 11.37
N ARG A 319 -3.81 -10.96 11.04
CA ARG A 319 -2.68 -11.85 10.74
C ARG A 319 -2.41 -11.85 9.25
N ILE A 320 -1.28 -11.28 8.88
CA ILE A 320 -0.90 -11.08 7.49
C ILE A 320 0.27 -12.00 7.13
N GLY A 321 0.08 -12.78 6.08
CA GLY A 321 1.17 -13.49 5.40
C GLY A 321 1.62 -12.72 4.16
N THR A 322 2.89 -12.81 3.82
CA THR A 322 3.45 -12.25 2.60
C THR A 322 4.08 -13.36 1.79
N ALA A 323 3.89 -13.37 0.47
CA ALA A 323 4.62 -14.24 -0.47
C ALA A 323 5.24 -13.42 -1.60
N ILE A 324 6.40 -13.86 -2.08
CA ILE A 324 7.18 -13.18 -3.12
C ILE A 324 7.52 -14.12 -4.27
N ALA A 325 7.33 -13.67 -5.51
CA ALA A 325 7.63 -14.45 -6.72
C ALA A 325 9.14 -14.57 -6.97
N GLY A 326 9.88 -13.51 -6.65
CA GLY A 326 11.34 -13.46 -6.66
C GLY A 326 11.95 -13.69 -5.26
N VAL A 327 13.26 -13.91 -5.18
CA VAL A 327 13.96 -13.95 -3.89
C VAL A 327 14.80 -12.67 -3.77
N ASN A 328 14.54 -11.84 -2.76
CA ASN A 328 15.42 -10.71 -2.42
C ASN A 328 16.62 -11.20 -1.55
N PHE A 329 17.68 -10.41 -1.35
CA PHE A 329 18.72 -10.63 -0.34
C PHE A 329 19.02 -9.31 0.40
N GLY A 330 17.99 -8.69 1.01
CA GLY A 330 18.15 -7.56 1.94
C GLY A 330 18.53 -6.22 1.28
N ASN A 331 19.26 -5.36 2.00
CA ASN A 331 19.59 -3.98 1.61
C ASN A 331 20.57 -3.83 0.42
N GLU A 332 20.89 -4.91 -0.27
CA GLU A 332 21.63 -4.89 -1.53
C GLU A 332 20.59 -5.01 -2.65
N THR A 333 20.58 -4.09 -3.62
CA THR A 333 19.58 -4.08 -4.71
C THR A 333 19.69 -5.37 -5.51
N ASN A 334 18.85 -6.35 -5.19
CA ASN A 334 18.50 -7.41 -6.12
C ASN A 334 17.68 -6.77 -7.23
N GLY A 335 17.92 -7.14 -8.49
CA GLY A 335 17.06 -6.77 -9.59
C GLY A 335 17.67 -5.77 -10.57
N SER A 336 17.96 -4.54 -10.16
CA SER A 336 18.44 -3.54 -11.12
C SER A 336 19.83 -3.87 -11.68
N VAL A 337 20.02 -3.75 -12.99
CA VAL A 337 21.32 -4.04 -13.61
C VAL A 337 22.39 -3.06 -13.13
N CYS A 338 22.03 -1.81 -12.73
CA CYS A 338 23.00 -0.84 -12.19
C CYS A 338 22.51 0.22 -11.16
N VAL A 339 21.59 -0.04 -10.21
CA VAL A 339 21.27 0.98 -9.17
C VAL A 339 22.47 1.22 -8.22
N ASP A 340 22.87 2.48 -8.09
CA ASP A 340 23.80 3.03 -7.07
C ASP A 340 25.16 2.31 -6.93
N GLY A 341 25.74 1.82 -8.02
CA GLY A 341 27.03 1.12 -7.98
C GLY A 341 27.02 -0.17 -7.14
N ARG A 342 25.84 -0.67 -6.77
CA ARG A 342 25.65 -1.96 -6.09
C ARG A 342 25.81 -3.08 -7.13
N LYS A 343 26.40 -4.20 -6.70
CA LYS A 343 26.51 -5.38 -7.59
C LYS A 343 25.15 -6.08 -7.63
N PRO A 344 24.55 -6.29 -8.82
CA PRO A 344 23.31 -7.02 -8.92
C PRO A 344 23.50 -8.44 -8.38
N ARG A 345 22.63 -8.83 -7.44
CA ARG A 345 22.50 -10.20 -6.98
C ARG A 345 21.29 -10.81 -7.67
N TYR A 346 21.56 -11.78 -8.52
CA TYR A 346 20.54 -12.50 -9.26
C TYR A 346 20.02 -13.66 -8.41
N ALA A 347 18.73 -13.62 -8.07
CA ALA A 347 18.00 -14.81 -7.68
C ALA A 347 16.98 -15.16 -8.75
N PRO A 348 16.97 -16.41 -9.25
CA PRO A 348 16.05 -16.79 -10.30
C PRO A 348 14.61 -16.79 -9.77
N HIS A 349 13.71 -16.25 -10.59
CA HIS A 349 12.27 -16.48 -10.50
C HIS A 349 11.98 -17.97 -10.71
N ASP A 350 11.54 -18.65 -9.65
CA ASP A 350 11.30 -20.09 -9.63
C ASP A 350 9.81 -20.34 -9.34
N PRO A 351 9.02 -20.68 -10.38
CA PRO A 351 7.59 -21.00 -10.23
C PRO A 351 7.31 -22.09 -9.19
N GLY A 352 8.21 -23.07 -9.03
CA GLY A 352 8.09 -24.14 -8.06
C GLY A 352 8.26 -23.66 -6.62
N LYS A 353 9.22 -22.75 -6.39
CA LYS A 353 9.40 -22.11 -5.07
C LYS A 353 8.23 -21.21 -4.73
N TYR A 354 7.76 -20.39 -5.68
CA TYR A 354 6.61 -19.52 -5.43
C TYR A 354 5.36 -20.32 -5.05
N ARG A 355 5.08 -21.42 -5.77
CA ARG A 355 4.02 -22.37 -5.41
C ARG A 355 4.20 -22.94 -4.00
N ALA A 356 5.42 -23.31 -3.62
CA ALA A 356 5.69 -23.84 -2.29
C ALA A 356 5.50 -22.79 -1.18
N SER A 357 5.93 -21.55 -1.42
CA SER A 357 5.75 -20.40 -0.52
C SER A 357 4.27 -20.10 -0.30
N LEU A 358 3.49 -20.04 -1.38
CA LEU A 358 2.05 -19.86 -1.34
C LEU A 358 1.36 -21.05 -0.62
N GLN A 359 1.73 -22.29 -0.93
CA GLN A 359 1.19 -23.47 -0.23
C GLN A 359 1.48 -23.42 1.27
N ALA A 360 2.66 -22.97 1.68
CA ALA A 360 3.00 -22.81 3.09
C ALA A 360 2.11 -21.77 3.80
N LEU A 361 1.63 -20.75 3.10
CA LEU A 361 0.69 -19.76 3.64
C LEU A 361 -0.75 -20.30 3.77
N LEU A 362 -1.19 -21.25 2.94
CA LEU A 362 -2.49 -21.91 3.10
C LEU A 362 -2.57 -22.75 4.38
N GLU A 363 -1.44 -23.30 4.79
CA GLU A 363 -1.33 -24.11 6.00
C GLU A 363 -1.29 -23.25 7.28
N LYS A 364 -1.39 -21.94 7.13
CA LYS A 364 -1.28 -20.95 8.20
C LYS A 364 -2.61 -20.25 8.40
N ASP A 365 -2.80 -19.78 9.61
CA ASP A 365 -4.03 -19.09 10.01
C ASP A 365 -3.87 -17.58 9.74
N CYS A 366 -3.79 -17.23 8.46
CA CYS A 366 -3.72 -15.85 7.99
C CYS A 366 -5.10 -15.40 7.51
N ASN A 367 -5.50 -14.20 7.94
CA ASN A 367 -6.69 -13.53 7.45
C ASN A 367 -6.35 -12.87 6.11
N TRP A 368 -5.25 -12.12 6.05
CA TRP A 368 -4.87 -11.39 4.83
C TRP A 368 -3.56 -11.93 4.28
N ILE A 369 -3.40 -11.87 2.95
CA ILE A 369 -2.16 -12.20 2.28
C ILE A 369 -1.73 -11.08 1.35
N ALA A 370 -0.48 -10.64 1.45
CA ALA A 370 0.14 -9.74 0.50
C ALA A 370 1.02 -10.51 -0.51
N LEU A 371 0.73 -10.32 -1.78
CA LEU A 371 1.55 -10.76 -2.90
C LEU A 371 2.54 -9.64 -3.24
N ASP A 372 3.75 -9.79 -2.73
CA ASP A 372 4.88 -8.85 -2.81
C ASP A 372 5.71 -9.22 -4.03
N THR A 373 5.74 -8.49 -5.14
CA THR A 373 4.97 -7.28 -5.50
C THR A 373 4.19 -7.54 -6.80
N TRP A 374 3.31 -6.62 -7.20
CA TRP A 374 2.68 -6.72 -8.52
C TRP A 374 3.72 -6.49 -9.62
N ASN A 375 4.38 -5.34 -9.63
CA ASN A 375 5.21 -4.85 -10.73
C ASN A 375 6.47 -4.10 -10.28
N GLU A 376 7.08 -4.49 -9.16
CA GLU A 376 8.34 -3.85 -8.74
C GLU A 376 9.55 -4.38 -9.51
N PHE A 377 9.75 -3.81 -10.70
CA PHE A 377 10.75 -4.25 -11.67
C PHE A 377 12.18 -3.92 -11.23
N HIS A 378 12.42 -2.90 -10.40
CA HIS A 378 13.79 -2.60 -9.95
C HIS A 378 14.30 -3.68 -9.03
N GLU A 379 13.41 -4.28 -8.25
CA GLU A 379 13.77 -5.29 -7.25
C GLU A 379 13.68 -6.73 -7.77
N GLY A 380 13.03 -6.89 -8.93
CA GLY A 380 12.84 -8.19 -9.55
C GLY A 380 11.92 -9.10 -8.74
N THR A 381 10.92 -8.52 -8.07
CA THR A 381 9.99 -9.22 -7.17
C THR A 381 8.60 -9.38 -7.75
N GLN A 382 8.36 -8.79 -8.93
CA GLN A 382 7.07 -8.69 -9.58
C GLN A 382 6.42 -10.03 -9.94
N MET A 383 5.09 -10.08 -9.92
CA MET A 383 4.30 -11.20 -10.43
C MET A 383 3.52 -10.88 -11.72
N CYS A 384 3.46 -9.60 -12.11
CA CYS A 384 2.80 -9.13 -13.34
C CYS A 384 3.42 -9.76 -14.60
N ARG A 385 2.79 -9.52 -15.74
CA ARG A 385 3.24 -10.09 -17.01
C ARG A 385 4.57 -9.48 -17.44
N THR A 386 5.59 -10.31 -17.62
CA THR A 386 6.91 -9.87 -18.12
C THR A 386 7.29 -10.56 -19.43
N ILE A 387 8.28 -10.01 -20.14
CA ILE A 387 8.85 -10.64 -21.35
C ILE A 387 9.44 -12.03 -21.00
N GLU A 388 10.08 -12.14 -19.84
CA GLU A 388 10.83 -13.32 -19.41
C GLU A 388 9.92 -14.46 -18.94
N HIS A 389 8.79 -14.14 -18.32
CA HIS A 389 7.94 -15.13 -17.64
C HIS A 389 6.49 -15.18 -18.13
N GLY A 390 6.09 -14.25 -19.01
CA GLY A 390 4.71 -14.15 -19.46
C GLY A 390 3.77 -14.05 -18.27
N ASP A 391 2.67 -14.79 -18.30
CA ASP A 391 1.63 -14.80 -17.26
C ASP A 391 1.81 -15.94 -16.23
N THR A 392 3.01 -16.52 -16.12
CA THR A 392 3.26 -17.70 -15.29
C THR A 392 2.92 -17.45 -13.82
N PHE A 393 3.39 -16.33 -13.25
CA PHE A 393 3.19 -16.01 -11.84
C PHE A 393 1.76 -15.57 -11.53
N ILE A 394 1.11 -14.84 -12.45
CA ILE A 394 -0.33 -14.51 -12.41
C ILE A 394 -1.18 -15.78 -12.26
N LYS A 395 -0.93 -16.79 -13.11
CA LYS A 395 -1.68 -18.06 -13.07
C LYS A 395 -1.48 -18.82 -11.76
N ILE A 396 -0.26 -18.81 -11.24
CA ILE A 396 0.06 -19.44 -9.95
C ILE A 396 -0.67 -18.75 -8.80
N ALA A 397 -0.64 -17.41 -8.79
CA ALA A 397 -1.39 -16.62 -7.82
C ALA A 397 -2.89 -16.91 -7.91
N GLY A 398 -3.48 -16.88 -9.11
CA GLY A 398 -4.91 -17.15 -9.30
C GLY A 398 -5.36 -18.53 -8.81
N GLU A 399 -4.62 -19.59 -9.16
CA GLU A 399 -4.89 -20.95 -8.66
C GLU A 399 -4.82 -21.04 -7.13
N TRP A 400 -3.94 -20.25 -6.52
CA TRP A 400 -3.77 -20.24 -5.08
C TRP A 400 -4.81 -19.36 -4.36
N SER A 401 -5.14 -18.18 -4.90
CA SER A 401 -6.12 -17.25 -4.33
C SER A 401 -7.50 -17.90 -4.27
N GLU A 402 -7.90 -18.62 -5.32
CA GLU A 402 -9.15 -19.41 -5.31
C GLU A 402 -9.20 -20.39 -4.14
N ARG A 403 -8.08 -21.06 -3.83
CA ARG A 403 -7.97 -21.96 -2.68
C ARG A 403 -7.95 -21.21 -1.36
N PHE A 404 -7.29 -20.06 -1.31
CA PHE A 404 -7.27 -19.19 -0.12
C PHE A 404 -8.69 -18.74 0.22
N HIS A 405 -9.49 -18.32 -0.75
CA HIS A 405 -10.87 -17.89 -0.51
C HIS A 405 -11.81 -19.04 -0.13
N THR A 406 -11.62 -20.24 -0.68
CA THR A 406 -12.58 -21.35 -0.55
C THR A 406 -12.24 -22.38 0.53
N GLU A 407 -10.96 -22.61 0.81
CA GLU A 407 -10.56 -23.52 1.89
C GLU A 407 -10.84 -22.86 3.25
N PRO A 408 -11.27 -23.61 4.27
CA PRO A 408 -11.38 -23.06 5.62
C PRO A 408 -9.97 -22.71 6.15
N PRO A 409 -9.84 -21.69 7.03
CA PRO A 409 -8.59 -21.41 7.71
C PRO A 409 -8.05 -22.66 8.41
N ALA A 410 -6.73 -22.79 8.50
CA ALA A 410 -6.10 -23.90 9.20
C ALA A 410 -6.60 -23.96 10.65
N SER A 411 -7.27 -25.05 11.04
CA SER A 411 -7.86 -25.16 12.38
C SER A 411 -6.80 -24.94 13.48
N PRO A 412 -7.08 -24.11 14.51
CA PRO A 412 -6.18 -23.90 15.65
C PRO A 412 -5.77 -25.21 16.34
N ILE A 413 -6.66 -26.21 16.35
CA ILE A 413 -6.39 -27.54 16.89
C ILE A 413 -5.34 -28.27 16.04
N LYS A 414 -5.47 -28.20 14.70
CA LYS A 414 -4.51 -28.80 13.77
C LYS A 414 -3.14 -28.13 13.89
N LEU A 415 -3.10 -26.80 14.00
CA LEU A 415 -1.87 -26.03 14.22
C LEU A 415 -1.21 -26.37 15.55
N PHE A 416 -1.97 -26.37 16.66
CA PHE A 416 -1.48 -26.76 17.98
C PHE A 416 -0.84 -28.16 17.98
N PHE A 417 -1.49 -29.13 17.31
CA PHE A 417 -0.99 -30.50 17.20
C PHE A 417 0.22 -30.64 16.24
N MET A 418 0.32 -29.81 15.20
CA MET A 418 1.49 -29.77 14.31
C MET A 418 2.72 -29.15 14.99
N GLU A 419 2.53 -28.16 15.86
CA GLU A 419 3.62 -27.49 16.59
C GLU A 419 4.10 -28.25 17.84
N GLN A 420 3.27 -29.15 18.38
CA GLN A 420 3.57 -29.92 19.59
C GLN A 420 3.52 -31.44 19.36
N PRO A 421 4.40 -32.02 18.50
CA PRO A 421 4.38 -33.46 18.20
C PRO A 421 4.58 -34.33 19.45
N ALA A 422 5.23 -33.80 20.49
CA ALA A 422 5.41 -34.47 21.78
C ALA A 422 4.09 -34.79 22.50
N ILE A 423 3.02 -34.01 22.27
CA ILE A 423 1.71 -34.25 22.87
C ILE A 423 1.08 -35.54 22.34
N PHE A 424 1.29 -35.91 21.07
CA PHE A 424 0.85 -37.22 20.55
C PHE A 424 1.57 -38.38 21.24
N ILE A 425 2.85 -38.22 21.55
CA ILE A 425 3.63 -39.23 22.26
C ILE A 425 3.12 -39.36 23.70
N ILE A 426 2.78 -38.26 24.36
CA ILE A 426 2.25 -38.26 25.72
C ILE A 426 0.83 -38.83 25.77
N ILE A 427 -0.09 -38.38 24.91
CA ILE A 427 -1.46 -38.89 24.87
C ILE A 427 -1.48 -40.35 24.43
N GLY A 428 -0.69 -40.71 23.41
CA GLY A 428 -0.52 -42.10 22.97
C GLY A 428 0.07 -42.96 24.08
N GLY A 429 1.09 -42.47 24.78
CA GLY A 429 1.70 -43.15 25.92
C GLY A 429 0.73 -43.35 27.09
N LEU A 430 -0.05 -42.32 27.45
CA LEU A 430 -1.07 -42.40 28.48
C LEU A 430 -2.22 -43.34 28.08
N GLY A 431 -2.61 -43.36 26.80
CA GLY A 431 -3.59 -44.30 26.27
C GLY A 431 -3.13 -45.76 26.37
N VAL A 432 -1.86 -46.02 26.02
CA VAL A 432 -1.24 -47.35 26.17
C VAL A 432 -1.14 -47.76 27.64
N LEU A 433 -0.74 -46.84 28.53
CA LEU A 433 -0.68 -47.10 29.97
C LEU A 433 -2.07 -47.32 30.58
N GLY A 434 -3.08 -46.56 30.15
CA GLY A 434 -4.47 -46.74 30.55
C GLY A 434 -5.05 -48.08 30.08
N TRP A 435 -4.76 -48.48 28.84
CA TRP A 435 -5.14 -49.80 28.32
C TRP A 435 -4.42 -50.94 29.05
N ALA A 436 -3.13 -50.79 29.33
CA ALA A 436 -2.36 -51.75 30.12
C ALA A 436 -2.90 -51.86 31.56
N ALA A 437 -3.24 -50.74 32.20
CA ALA A 437 -3.82 -50.72 33.54
C ALA A 437 -5.24 -51.32 33.57
N TRP A 438 -6.07 -51.06 32.55
CA TRP A 438 -7.40 -51.64 32.42
C TRP A 438 -7.35 -53.15 32.16
N SER A 439 -6.44 -53.60 31.30
CA SER A 439 -6.25 -55.02 30.99
C SER A 439 -5.61 -55.82 32.14
N TRP A 440 -4.79 -55.16 32.97
CA TRP A 440 -4.26 -55.72 34.22
C TRP A 440 -5.20 -55.59 35.42
N TRP A 441 -6.28 -54.81 35.33
CA TRP A 441 -7.25 -54.70 36.40
C TRP A 441 -7.91 -56.07 36.61
N PRO A 442 -7.72 -56.73 37.78
CA PRO A 442 -8.28 -58.05 37.99
C PRO A 442 -9.79 -57.95 37.95
N LYS A 443 -10.47 -58.80 37.16
CA LYS A 443 -11.93 -58.99 37.19
C LYS A 443 -12.39 -59.56 38.55
N LYS A 444 -12.17 -58.81 39.64
CA LYS A 444 -12.72 -59.08 40.97
C LYS A 444 -14.04 -58.32 41.11
N ARG A 445 -15.03 -58.72 40.32
CA ARG A 445 -16.44 -58.39 40.58
C ARG A 445 -17.26 -59.62 40.22
N ASP A 446 -17.18 -60.66 41.07
CA ASP A 446 -18.11 -61.79 41.06
C ASP A 446 -18.19 -62.53 42.43
N LYS A 447 -17.77 -61.93 43.55
CA LYS A 447 -17.85 -62.59 44.88
C LYS A 447 -18.27 -61.66 46.02
N LEU A 448 -19.36 -60.91 45.87
CA LEU A 448 -19.98 -60.17 46.98
C LEU A 448 -21.49 -60.42 47.17
N HIS A 449 -22.04 -61.45 46.55
CA HIS A 449 -23.38 -61.96 46.87
C HIS A 449 -23.33 -63.49 47.06
N SER A 450 -23.00 -63.93 48.28
CA SER A 450 -23.33 -65.25 48.81
C SER A 450 -23.34 -65.19 50.33
#